data_AF-A0A935DVD5-F1
#
_entry.id   AF-A0A935DVD5-F1
#
_cell.length_a   1.000
_cell.length_b   1.000
_cell.length_c   1.000
_cell.angle_alpha   90.00
_cell.angle_beta   90.00
_cell.angle_gamma   90.00
#
_symmetry.space_group_name_H-M   'P 1'
#
loop_
_entity.id
_entity.type
_entity.pdbx_description
1 polymer ?
#
loop_
_entity_poly.entity_id
_entity_poly.type
_entity_poly.pdbx_seq_one_letter_code
_entity_poly.pdbx_strand_id
1 'polypeptide(L)'
;MPFRALAFLLVLLYSGLGRAVCPPHDFTDPARIRIQGDAVMIVVHATSTHDARFSAKRGVDEAVRFAKSRKIPVIYLQDDTPGQFYYMADCQPDHWASSQGGEIGFDVPPAHLYIVGGHLELCLSAALHDILYQWAKKSPRILTVTYLMDAIYSNGKLVEPTEPYYGDFVKFMNVVTHGRAGGEHWPKLSLLETMGVIIREDHEMAYLKQVLPRWDKTFPASYRVEMQLNDSVKKVLRPAAGWHPPTLLFHFVDSAISLTDVPRQPNH
;
A
#
# COMPACT_ATOMS: atom_id res chain seq x y z
N MET A 1 17.67 -54.37 -1.05
CA MET A 1 18.45 -53.12 -1.10
C MET A 1 17.51 -51.91 -1.27
N PRO A 2 16.85 -51.43 -0.21
CA PRO A 2 15.89 -50.32 -0.31
C PRO A 2 16.48 -48.95 0.09
N PHE A 3 17.78 -48.86 0.38
CA PHE A 3 18.40 -47.63 0.88
C PHE A 3 18.62 -46.55 -0.18
N ARG A 4 18.69 -46.90 -1.48
CA ARG A 4 18.89 -45.92 -2.56
C ARG A 4 17.63 -45.12 -2.91
N ALA A 5 16.44 -45.71 -2.75
CA ALA A 5 15.17 -45.03 -3.04
C ALA A 5 14.79 -44.00 -1.95
N LEU A 6 15.15 -44.28 -0.69
CA LEU A 6 14.86 -43.36 0.43
C LEU A 6 15.71 -42.08 0.36
N ALA A 7 16.97 -42.18 -0.10
CA ALA A 7 17.86 -41.04 -0.24
C ALA A 7 17.41 -40.04 -1.34
N PHE A 8 16.84 -40.53 -2.44
CA PHE A 8 16.29 -39.68 -3.50
C PHE A 8 15.02 -38.93 -3.07
N LEU A 9 14.18 -39.56 -2.23
CA LEU A 9 12.98 -38.92 -1.71
C LEU A 9 13.32 -37.78 -0.71
N LEU A 10 14.38 -37.95 0.08
CA LEU A 10 14.89 -36.93 1.01
C LEU A 10 15.49 -35.73 0.27
N VAL A 11 16.25 -35.93 -0.82
CA VAL A 11 16.81 -34.80 -1.61
C VAL A 11 15.70 -34.00 -2.32
N LEU A 12 14.61 -34.65 -2.75
CA LEU A 12 13.45 -33.97 -3.32
C LEU A 12 12.64 -33.19 -2.26
N LEU A 13 12.56 -33.69 -1.01
CA LEU A 13 11.93 -32.99 0.11
C LEU A 13 12.76 -31.81 0.62
N TYR A 14 14.09 -31.85 0.51
CA TYR A 14 14.98 -30.74 0.87
C TYR A 14 15.04 -29.62 -0.18
N SER A 15 14.56 -29.85 -1.41
CA SER A 15 14.57 -28.85 -2.47
C SER A 15 13.45 -27.79 -2.32
N GLY A 16 12.46 -28.04 -1.46
CA GLY A 16 11.35 -27.12 -1.18
C GLY A 16 11.56 -26.23 0.06
N LEU A 17 12.64 -26.46 0.82
CA LEU A 17 12.93 -25.73 2.05
C LEU A 17 14.09 -24.75 1.81
N GLY A 18 13.75 -23.58 1.29
CA GLY A 18 14.63 -22.43 1.40
C GLY A 18 14.77 -21.61 0.13
N ARG A 19 13.84 -20.68 -0.08
CA ARG A 19 14.17 -19.30 -0.47
C ARG A 19 13.12 -18.36 0.11
N ALA A 20 13.31 -17.95 1.35
CA ALA A 20 12.50 -16.89 1.97
C ALA A 20 12.94 -15.48 1.51
N VAL A 21 13.50 -15.36 0.30
CA VAL A 21 14.07 -14.13 -0.25
C VAL A 21 13.98 -14.21 -1.77
N CYS A 22 13.49 -13.15 -2.41
CA CYS A 22 13.48 -13.06 -3.86
C CYS A 22 14.90 -13.20 -4.43
N PRO A 23 15.08 -13.91 -5.57
CA PRO A 23 16.41 -14.00 -6.17
C PRO A 23 16.93 -12.60 -6.52
N PRO A 24 18.26 -12.45 -6.64
CA PRO A 24 18.85 -11.23 -7.21
C PRO A 24 18.17 -10.90 -8.54
N HIS A 25 17.85 -9.63 -8.71
CA HIS A 25 17.12 -9.12 -9.87
C HIS A 25 17.70 -7.76 -10.27
N ASP A 26 17.48 -7.38 -11.52
CA ASP A 26 17.86 -6.07 -12.02
C ASP A 26 16.70 -5.09 -11.88
N PHE A 27 17.03 -3.82 -11.64
CA PHE A 27 16.05 -2.74 -11.74
C PHE A 27 15.72 -2.45 -13.20
N THR A 28 14.43 -2.25 -13.46
CA THR A 28 13.99 -1.70 -14.74
C THR A 28 14.36 -0.21 -14.77
N ASP A 29 15.00 0.21 -15.87
CA ASP A 29 15.22 1.63 -16.15
C ASP A 29 13.86 2.37 -16.14
N PRO A 30 13.71 3.47 -15.39
CA PRO A 30 12.45 4.22 -15.34
C PRO A 30 11.88 4.59 -16.72
N ALA A 31 12.73 4.86 -17.73
CA ALA A 31 12.29 5.17 -19.09
C ALA A 31 11.69 3.96 -19.84
N ARG A 32 11.98 2.73 -19.37
CA ARG A 32 11.50 1.47 -19.93
C ARG A 32 10.27 0.91 -19.22
N ILE A 33 9.86 1.48 -18.08
CA ILE A 33 8.63 1.07 -17.39
C ILE A 33 7.43 1.51 -18.22
N ARG A 34 6.65 0.53 -18.69
CA ARG A 34 5.45 0.75 -19.51
C ARG A 34 4.26 0.10 -18.84
N ILE A 35 3.37 0.93 -18.31
CA ILE A 35 2.20 0.48 -17.56
C ILE A 35 1.01 0.41 -18.52
N GLN A 36 0.45 -0.78 -18.70
CA GLN A 36 -0.71 -1.02 -19.57
C GLN A 36 -1.99 -1.16 -18.74
N GLY A 37 -3.12 -0.76 -19.32
CA GLY A 37 -4.44 -0.85 -18.68
C GLY A 37 -4.82 0.39 -17.86
N ASP A 38 -5.96 0.30 -17.19
CA ASP A 38 -6.58 1.44 -16.49
C ASP A 38 -6.17 1.55 -15.02
N ALA A 39 -5.52 0.51 -14.49
CA ALA A 39 -5.08 0.43 -13.10
C ALA A 39 -3.60 -0.01 -12.97
N VAL A 40 -2.98 0.32 -11.85
CA VAL A 40 -1.65 -0.16 -11.46
C VAL A 40 -1.57 -0.34 -9.95
N MET A 41 -0.79 -1.33 -9.50
CA MET A 41 -0.40 -1.49 -8.10
C MET A 41 1.06 -1.07 -7.91
N ILE A 42 1.30 -0.16 -6.98
CA ILE A 42 2.64 0.22 -6.53
C ILE A 42 2.83 -0.32 -5.11
N VAL A 43 3.88 -1.13 -4.92
CA VAL A 43 4.31 -1.64 -3.61
C VAL A 43 5.54 -0.86 -3.18
N VAL A 44 5.40 -0.05 -2.13
CA VAL A 44 6.47 0.82 -1.64
C VAL A 44 7.23 0.09 -0.53
N HIS A 45 8.54 -0.11 -0.64
CA HIS A 45 9.46 -0.48 0.46
C HIS A 45 8.93 -1.51 1.48
N ALA A 46 8.29 -2.58 1.02
CA ALA A 46 7.67 -3.60 1.88
C ALA A 46 8.75 -4.49 2.52
N THR A 47 9.36 -3.97 3.59
CA THR A 47 10.60 -4.47 4.19
C THR A 47 10.49 -4.66 5.71
N SER A 48 11.13 -5.71 6.21
CA SER A 48 11.22 -5.98 7.65
C SER A 48 12.18 -5.03 8.39
N THR A 49 12.99 -4.26 7.65
CA THR A 49 13.84 -3.19 8.22
C THR A 49 12.99 -2.04 8.76
N HIS A 50 11.88 -1.73 8.07
CA HIS A 50 11.02 -0.60 8.38
C HIS A 50 9.69 -1.01 9.04
N ASP A 51 9.29 -2.28 8.85
CA ASP A 51 8.16 -2.94 9.52
C ASP A 51 8.65 -4.24 10.18
N ALA A 52 9.40 -4.16 11.29
CA ALA A 52 9.92 -5.35 11.97
C ALA A 52 8.81 -6.21 12.62
N ARG A 53 7.56 -5.72 12.64
CA ARG A 53 6.39 -6.51 13.03
C ARG A 53 5.86 -7.39 11.90
N PHE A 54 6.28 -7.15 10.66
CA PHE A 54 5.61 -7.67 9.48
C PHE A 54 4.10 -7.37 9.52
N SER A 55 3.73 -6.23 10.11
CA SER A 55 2.34 -5.81 10.32
C SER A 55 1.58 -5.71 9.00
N ALA A 56 2.25 -5.23 7.94
CA ALA A 56 1.68 -5.10 6.61
C ALA A 56 1.92 -6.32 5.70
N LYS A 57 2.77 -7.28 6.10
CA LYS A 57 3.22 -8.37 5.21
C LYS A 57 2.06 -9.15 4.61
N ARG A 58 1.12 -9.59 5.45
CA ARG A 58 -0.04 -10.37 4.98
C ARG A 58 -0.87 -9.55 3.99
N GLY A 59 -1.20 -8.29 4.32
CA GLY A 59 -1.97 -7.44 3.42
C GLY A 59 -1.27 -7.20 2.08
N VAL A 60 0.05 -7.01 2.08
CA VAL A 60 0.85 -6.89 0.84
C VAL A 60 0.77 -8.16 0.00
N ASP A 61 0.92 -9.33 0.62
CA ASP A 61 0.84 -10.61 -0.11
C ASP A 61 -0.55 -10.83 -0.74
N GLU A 62 -1.63 -10.49 -0.02
CA GLU A 62 -3.01 -10.55 -0.51
C GLU A 62 -3.25 -9.53 -1.63
N ALA A 63 -2.74 -8.31 -1.48
CA ALA A 63 -2.86 -7.24 -2.46
C ALA A 63 -2.21 -7.63 -3.79
N VAL A 64 -0.98 -8.14 -3.74
CA VAL A 64 -0.27 -8.58 -4.95
C VAL A 64 -1.01 -9.75 -5.61
N ARG A 65 -1.51 -10.71 -4.82
CA ARG A 65 -2.34 -11.80 -5.36
C ARG A 65 -3.60 -11.29 -6.05
N PHE A 66 -4.30 -10.33 -5.43
CA PHE A 66 -5.45 -9.67 -6.03
C PHE A 66 -5.09 -9.01 -7.37
N ALA A 67 -4.02 -8.21 -7.39
CA ALA A 67 -3.58 -7.52 -8.60
C ALA A 67 -3.26 -8.50 -9.74
N LYS A 68 -2.49 -9.56 -9.46
CA LYS A 68 -2.17 -10.61 -10.44
C LYS A 68 -3.43 -11.34 -10.94
N SER A 69 -4.39 -11.64 -10.06
CA SER A 69 -5.65 -12.28 -10.45
C SER A 69 -6.50 -11.42 -11.40
N ARG A 70 -6.33 -10.09 -11.33
CA ARG A 70 -7.03 -9.10 -12.15
C ARG A 70 -6.19 -8.57 -13.32
N LYS A 71 -4.96 -9.08 -13.50
CA LYS A 71 -3.99 -8.58 -14.50
C LYS A 71 -3.69 -7.09 -14.36
N ILE A 72 -3.70 -6.59 -13.13
CA ILE A 72 -3.24 -5.24 -12.80
C ILE A 72 -1.71 -5.30 -12.72
N PRO A 73 -0.97 -4.47 -13.46
CA PRO A 73 0.48 -4.41 -13.37
C PRO A 73 0.94 -4.08 -11.95
N VAL A 74 1.96 -4.78 -11.47
CA VAL A 74 2.54 -4.61 -10.14
C VAL A 74 3.98 -4.09 -10.27
N ILE A 75 4.27 -2.96 -9.63
CA ILE A 75 5.61 -2.38 -9.58
C ILE A 75 6.08 -2.36 -8.13
N TYR A 76 7.25 -2.91 -7.89
CA TYR A 76 7.91 -2.85 -6.58
C TYR A 76 8.92 -1.71 -6.56
N LEU A 77 8.80 -0.83 -5.57
CA LEU A 77 9.80 0.19 -5.28
C LEU A 77 10.75 -0.35 -4.23
N GLN A 78 12.05 -0.29 -4.54
CA GLN A 78 13.10 -0.79 -3.68
C GLN A 78 14.23 0.24 -3.52
N ASP A 79 14.61 0.45 -2.26
CA ASP A 79 15.77 1.23 -1.83
C ASP A 79 17.04 0.36 -1.73
N ASP A 80 18.07 0.87 -1.06
CA ASP A 80 19.33 0.15 -0.82
C ASP A 80 19.23 -0.94 0.28
N THR A 81 18.04 -1.18 0.84
CA THR A 81 17.83 -2.25 1.82
C THR A 81 18.19 -3.61 1.18
N PRO A 82 19.00 -4.46 1.84
CA PRO A 82 19.32 -5.77 1.30
C PRO A 82 18.07 -6.59 0.97
N GLY A 83 18.04 -7.20 -0.22
CA GLY A 83 16.86 -7.91 -0.74
C GLY A 83 16.27 -8.97 0.20
N GLN A 84 17.08 -9.52 1.10
CA GLN A 84 16.63 -10.47 2.13
C GLN A 84 15.64 -9.92 3.15
N PHE A 85 15.52 -8.60 3.27
CA PHE A 85 14.56 -7.95 4.16
C PHE A 85 13.26 -7.57 3.47
N TYR A 86 13.18 -7.66 2.14
CA TYR A 86 11.92 -7.51 1.42
C TYR A 86 11.07 -8.77 1.62
N TYR A 87 9.84 -8.58 2.12
CA TYR A 87 9.03 -9.69 2.63
C TYR A 87 7.89 -10.13 1.71
N MET A 88 7.76 -9.54 0.51
CA MET A 88 6.72 -9.92 -0.45
C MET A 88 6.89 -11.40 -0.82
N ALA A 89 5.80 -12.16 -0.76
CA ALA A 89 5.80 -13.57 -1.15
C ALA A 89 5.96 -13.78 -2.66
N ASP A 90 5.47 -12.83 -3.46
CA ASP A 90 5.62 -12.84 -4.92
C ASP A 90 6.90 -12.07 -5.31
N CYS A 91 7.78 -12.75 -6.05
CA CYS A 91 9.05 -12.22 -6.52
C CYS A 91 9.06 -11.88 -8.01
N GLN A 92 7.88 -11.83 -8.63
CA GLN A 92 7.70 -11.61 -10.06
C GLN A 92 6.76 -10.42 -10.29
N PRO A 93 7.11 -9.22 -9.78
CA PRO A 93 6.42 -8.01 -10.20
C PRO A 93 6.65 -7.79 -11.70
N ASP A 94 5.80 -6.98 -12.31
CA ASP A 94 5.98 -6.56 -13.69
C ASP A 94 7.26 -5.71 -13.84
N HIS A 95 7.57 -4.91 -12.81
CA HIS A 95 8.83 -4.18 -12.70
C HIS A 95 9.34 -4.08 -11.27
N TRP A 96 10.66 -4.17 -11.12
CA TRP A 96 11.40 -3.66 -9.98
C TRP A 96 11.94 -2.27 -10.33
N ALA A 97 11.66 -1.27 -9.50
CA ALA A 97 12.12 0.11 -9.71
C ALA A 97 12.93 0.57 -8.48
N SER A 98 14.09 1.17 -8.73
CA SER A 98 14.88 1.77 -7.66
C SER A 98 14.20 3.06 -7.18
N SER A 99 14.10 3.22 -5.86
CA SER A 99 13.49 4.37 -5.20
C SER A 99 14.04 4.42 -3.77
N GLN A 100 14.76 5.48 -3.40
CA GLN A 100 15.41 5.61 -2.09
C GLN A 100 14.44 6.05 -1.00
N GLY A 101 13.59 7.03 -1.30
CA GLY A 101 12.65 7.64 -0.37
C GLY A 101 11.18 7.42 -0.75
N GLY A 102 10.89 6.62 -1.77
CA GLY A 102 9.55 6.41 -2.31
C GLY A 102 9.26 7.27 -3.55
N GLU A 103 10.22 8.06 -4.03
CA GLU A 103 10.10 8.85 -5.25
C GLU A 103 9.77 7.99 -6.48
N ILE A 104 9.02 8.58 -7.42
CA ILE A 104 8.57 7.93 -8.65
C ILE A 104 9.29 8.52 -9.86
N GLY A 105 10.31 7.82 -10.33
CA GLY A 105 11.13 8.22 -11.48
C GLY A 105 10.53 7.90 -12.87
N PHE A 106 9.33 7.32 -12.93
CA PHE A 106 8.68 6.87 -14.17
C PHE A 106 7.26 7.44 -14.31
N ASP A 107 6.70 7.40 -15.51
CA ASP A 107 5.33 7.89 -15.75
C ASP A 107 4.29 6.91 -15.21
N VAL A 108 3.24 7.43 -14.55
CA VAL A 108 2.09 6.64 -14.09
C VAL A 108 0.80 7.05 -14.83
N PRO A 109 0.58 6.58 -16.07
CA PRO A 109 -0.62 6.88 -16.85
C PRO A 109 -1.96 6.41 -16.30
N PRO A 110 -2.10 5.21 -15.67
CA PRO A 110 -3.39 4.70 -15.23
C PRO A 110 -4.16 5.68 -14.36
N ALA A 111 -5.50 5.62 -14.44
CA ALA A 111 -6.38 6.48 -13.66
C ALA A 111 -6.68 5.89 -12.27
N HIS A 112 -6.44 4.60 -12.09
CA HIS A 112 -6.63 3.90 -10.83
C HIS A 112 -5.30 3.40 -10.26
N LEU A 113 -4.93 3.91 -9.09
CA LEU A 113 -3.77 3.47 -8.34
C LEU A 113 -4.22 2.60 -7.16
N TYR A 114 -3.64 1.42 -7.02
CA TYR A 114 -3.59 0.70 -5.75
C TYR A 114 -2.24 0.95 -5.10
N ILE A 115 -2.22 1.40 -3.86
CA ILE A 115 -0.98 1.70 -3.13
C ILE A 115 -0.91 0.83 -1.87
N VAL A 116 0.23 0.14 -1.71
CA VAL A 116 0.50 -0.77 -0.58
C VAL A 116 1.98 -0.74 -0.18
N GLY A 117 2.30 -1.43 0.91
CA GLY A 117 3.59 -1.40 1.57
C GLY A 117 3.81 -0.07 2.29
N GLY A 118 5.08 0.24 2.53
CA GLY A 118 5.58 1.57 2.83
C GLY A 118 5.10 2.14 4.16
N HIS A 119 5.85 3.12 4.63
CA HIS A 119 5.45 3.91 5.78
C HIS A 119 4.48 5.00 5.29
N LEU A 120 3.22 4.93 5.70
CA LEU A 120 2.14 5.86 5.37
C LEU A 120 2.59 7.33 5.42
N GLU A 121 3.22 7.74 6.52
CA GLU A 121 3.62 9.14 6.74
C GLU A 121 4.96 9.54 6.10
N LEU A 122 5.70 8.59 5.49
CA LEU A 122 7.00 8.84 4.86
C LEU A 122 7.03 8.39 3.40
N CYS A 123 7.64 7.24 3.09
CA CYS A 123 7.93 6.85 1.71
C CYS A 123 6.67 6.63 0.87
N LEU A 124 5.58 6.15 1.47
CA LEU A 124 4.31 6.02 0.75
C LEU A 124 3.71 7.40 0.42
N SER A 125 3.81 8.36 1.34
CA SER A 125 3.37 9.75 1.11
C SER A 125 4.20 10.43 0.01
N ALA A 126 5.51 10.20 -0.03
CA ALA A 126 6.39 10.68 -1.09
C ALA A 126 5.99 10.12 -2.47
N ALA A 127 5.78 8.79 -2.55
CA ALA A 127 5.33 8.13 -3.78
C ALA A 127 4.01 8.72 -4.29
N LEU A 128 3.05 8.89 -3.39
CA LEU A 128 1.76 9.48 -3.74
C LEU A 128 1.88 10.93 -4.16
N HIS A 129 2.75 11.73 -3.52
CA HIS A 129 2.96 13.11 -3.92
C HIS A 129 3.41 13.20 -5.38
N ASP A 130 4.40 12.40 -5.77
CA ASP A 130 4.91 12.38 -7.14
C ASP A 130 3.83 11.92 -8.14
N ILE A 131 3.09 10.85 -7.84
CA ILE A 131 2.02 10.35 -8.72
C ILE A 131 0.91 11.39 -8.90
N LEU A 132 0.45 11.99 -7.80
CA LEU A 132 -0.59 13.02 -7.84
C LEU A 132 -0.11 14.25 -8.61
N TYR A 133 1.15 14.65 -8.44
CA TYR A 133 1.74 15.76 -9.17
C TYR A 133 1.85 15.48 -10.67
N GLN A 134 2.22 14.26 -11.07
CA GLN A 134 2.17 13.83 -12.47
C GLN A 134 0.74 13.88 -13.01
N TRP A 135 -0.23 13.31 -12.29
CA TRP A 135 -1.64 13.30 -12.70
C TRP A 135 -2.23 14.70 -12.85
N ALA A 136 -1.90 15.64 -11.97
CA ALA A 136 -2.38 17.02 -12.05
C ALA A 136 -1.90 17.78 -13.30
N LYS A 137 -0.83 17.30 -13.95
CA LYS A 137 -0.33 17.85 -15.23
C LYS A 137 -0.98 17.23 -16.46
N LYS A 138 -1.75 16.15 -16.31
CA LYS A 138 -2.43 15.46 -17.40
C LYS A 138 -3.81 16.07 -17.66
N SER A 139 -4.44 15.65 -18.76
CA SER A 139 -5.81 16.05 -19.08
C SER A 139 -6.77 15.68 -17.95
N PRO A 140 -7.72 16.58 -17.60
CA PRO A 140 -8.68 16.32 -16.54
C PRO A 140 -9.48 15.04 -16.76
N ARG A 141 -9.59 14.21 -15.71
CA ARG A 141 -10.25 12.90 -15.75
C ARG A 141 -10.65 12.45 -14.36
N ILE A 142 -11.38 11.33 -14.29
CA ILE A 142 -11.68 10.64 -13.03
C ILE A 142 -10.43 9.85 -12.61
N LEU A 143 -10.03 10.02 -11.35
CA LEU A 143 -8.85 9.42 -10.75
C LEU A 143 -9.25 8.74 -9.44
N THR A 144 -8.67 7.58 -9.17
CA THR A 144 -8.88 6.84 -7.92
C THR A 144 -7.54 6.40 -7.34
N VAL A 145 -7.33 6.67 -6.06
CA VAL A 145 -6.28 6.07 -5.25
C VAL A 145 -6.94 5.15 -4.23
N THR A 146 -6.66 3.86 -4.31
CA THR A 146 -7.10 2.85 -3.37
C THR A 146 -5.97 2.48 -2.40
N TYR A 147 -6.16 2.79 -1.13
CA TYR A 147 -5.31 2.35 -0.03
C TYR A 147 -5.84 1.02 0.49
N LEU A 148 -5.00 -0.01 0.50
CA LEU A 148 -5.31 -1.28 1.18
C LEU A 148 -4.71 -1.21 2.58
N MET A 149 -5.55 -0.94 3.57
CA MET A 149 -5.12 -0.50 4.89
C MET A 149 -4.38 -1.57 5.68
N ASP A 150 -4.70 -2.86 5.49
CA ASP A 150 -3.96 -3.99 6.06
C ASP A 150 -2.58 -4.19 5.42
N ALA A 151 -2.32 -3.55 4.28
CA ALA A 151 -1.10 -3.68 3.50
C ALA A 151 -0.18 -2.47 3.65
N ILE A 152 -0.53 -1.48 4.49
CA ILE A 152 0.24 -0.24 4.69
C ILE A 152 0.62 -0.14 6.16
N TYR A 153 1.87 0.16 6.47
CA TYR A 153 2.29 0.35 7.85
C TYR A 153 2.46 1.82 8.22
N SER A 154 2.17 2.14 9.48
CA SER A 154 2.19 3.47 10.09
C SER A 154 2.79 3.35 11.49
N ASN A 155 3.36 4.44 12.00
CA ASN A 155 3.73 4.55 13.42
C ASN A 155 2.71 5.38 14.23
N GLY A 156 1.58 5.75 13.62
CA GLY A 156 0.55 6.57 14.23
C GLY A 156 1.06 7.96 14.65
N LYS A 157 2.08 8.51 13.99
CA LYS A 157 2.67 9.82 14.36
C LYS A 157 1.67 10.97 14.33
N LEU A 158 0.58 10.82 13.58
CA LEU A 158 -0.50 11.79 13.48
C LEU A 158 -1.59 11.62 14.57
N VAL A 159 -1.46 10.62 15.46
CA VAL A 159 -2.35 10.48 16.63
C VAL A 159 -1.87 11.43 17.73
N GLU A 160 -2.51 12.58 17.86
CA GLU A 160 -2.11 13.62 18.81
C GLU A 160 -2.65 13.36 20.24
N PRO A 161 -1.94 13.80 21.30
CA PRO A 161 -2.38 13.63 22.69
C PRO A 161 -3.75 14.21 23.05
N THR A 162 -4.22 15.18 22.27
CA THR A 162 -5.51 15.84 22.44
C THR A 162 -6.68 15.06 21.84
N GLU A 163 -6.40 14.05 21.01
CA GLU A 163 -7.43 13.25 20.35
C GLU A 163 -8.11 12.30 21.35
N PRO A 164 -9.44 12.09 21.24
CA PRO A 164 -10.19 11.29 22.20
C PRO A 164 -9.78 9.80 22.24
N TYR A 165 -9.11 9.31 21.20
CA TYR A 165 -8.63 7.93 21.07
C TYR A 165 -7.13 7.75 21.41
N TYR A 166 -6.43 8.84 21.77
CA TYR A 166 -4.99 8.78 22.08
C TYR A 166 -4.66 7.79 23.21
N GLY A 167 -5.48 7.77 24.26
CA GLY A 167 -5.27 6.86 25.40
C GLY A 167 -5.31 5.39 25.00
N ASP A 168 -6.21 5.00 24.09
CA ASP A 168 -6.31 3.63 23.61
C ASP A 168 -5.21 3.29 22.62
N PHE A 169 -4.79 4.25 21.79
CA PHE A 169 -3.60 4.13 20.95
C PHE A 169 -2.36 3.84 21.77
N VAL A 170 -2.06 4.62 22.81
CA VAL A 170 -0.90 4.40 23.68
C VAL A 170 -0.97 3.02 24.37
N LYS A 171 -2.13 2.61 24.88
CA LYS A 171 -2.30 1.28 25.47
C LYS A 171 -2.00 0.17 24.46
N PHE A 172 -2.53 0.27 23.26
CA PHE A 172 -2.33 -0.73 22.21
C PHE A 172 -0.85 -0.81 21.80
N MET A 173 -0.20 0.34 21.61
CA MET A 173 1.23 0.44 21.32
C MET A 173 2.09 -0.19 22.42
N ASN A 174 1.74 0.00 23.70
CA ASN A 174 2.45 -0.62 24.82
C ASN A 174 2.32 -2.16 24.82
N VAL A 175 1.18 -2.70 24.36
CA VAL A 175 0.98 -4.15 24.24
C VAL A 175 1.79 -4.72 23.08
N VAL A 176 1.71 -4.11 21.89
CA VAL A 176 2.37 -4.65 20.68
C VAL A 176 3.90 -4.53 20.71
N THR A 177 4.42 -3.68 21.60
CA THR A 177 5.86 -3.48 21.85
C THR A 177 6.40 -4.30 23.01
N HIS A 178 5.53 -4.90 23.82
CA HIS A 178 5.94 -5.53 25.06
C HIS A 178 7.01 -6.62 24.82
N GLY A 179 8.13 -6.54 25.54
CA GLY A 179 9.22 -7.50 25.45
C GLY A 179 10.11 -7.41 24.20
N ARG A 180 9.91 -6.42 23.31
CA ARG A 180 10.80 -6.20 22.17
C ARG A 180 12.07 -5.49 22.63
N ALA A 181 13.23 -6.04 22.28
CA ALA A 181 14.50 -5.35 22.45
C ALA A 181 14.41 -3.99 21.75
N GLY A 182 14.67 -2.90 22.48
CA GLY A 182 14.44 -1.52 22.06
C GLY A 182 15.37 -1.02 20.94
N GLY A 183 15.41 -1.73 19.82
CA GLY A 183 16.18 -1.39 18.62
C GLY A 183 15.35 -0.74 17.50
N GLU A 184 14.03 -0.96 17.46
CA GLU A 184 13.14 -0.10 16.67
C GLU A 184 12.76 1.11 17.51
N HIS A 185 13.11 2.31 17.05
CA HIS A 185 12.72 3.53 17.73
C HIS A 185 11.19 3.72 17.80
N TRP A 186 10.43 3.08 16.89
CA TRP A 186 8.97 3.19 16.79
C TRP A 186 8.34 1.89 16.24
N PRO A 187 7.70 1.04 17.06
CA PRO A 187 6.79 0.00 16.59
C PRO A 187 5.82 0.49 15.51
N LYS A 188 5.54 -0.36 14.53
CA LYS A 188 4.55 -0.09 13.47
C LYS A 188 3.25 -0.85 13.69
N LEU A 189 2.16 -0.24 13.26
CA LEU A 189 0.85 -0.85 13.07
C LEU A 189 0.57 -0.86 11.56
N SER A 190 -0.26 -1.78 11.09
CA SER A 190 -0.95 -1.54 9.82
C SER A 190 -1.91 -0.35 9.97
N LEU A 191 -2.23 0.34 8.87
CA LEU A 191 -3.24 1.39 8.88
C LEU A 191 -4.60 0.84 9.33
N LEU A 192 -4.91 -0.42 9.00
CA LEU A 192 -6.12 -1.10 9.49
C LEU A 192 -6.10 -1.28 11.01
N GLU A 193 -4.98 -1.69 11.60
CA GLU A 193 -4.84 -1.75 13.07
C GLU A 193 -5.01 -0.36 13.69
N THR A 194 -4.50 0.71 13.06
CA THR A 194 -4.74 2.09 13.51
C THR A 194 -6.22 2.45 13.47
N MET A 195 -6.95 2.08 12.41
CA MET A 195 -8.40 2.29 12.34
C MET A 195 -9.14 1.50 13.43
N GLY A 196 -8.74 0.25 13.68
CA GLY A 196 -9.31 -0.57 14.77
C GLY A 196 -9.13 0.03 16.17
N VAL A 197 -8.12 0.87 16.38
CA VAL A 197 -7.97 1.67 17.61
C VAL A 197 -8.90 2.89 17.60
N ILE A 198 -9.08 3.51 16.44
CA ILE A 198 -9.95 4.67 16.21
C ILE A 198 -11.38 4.15 15.94
N ILE A 199 -12.02 3.55 16.94
CA ILE A 199 -13.27 2.76 16.79
C ILE A 199 -14.43 3.51 16.09
N ARG A 200 -14.48 4.84 16.18
CA ARG A 200 -15.60 5.63 15.63
C ARG A 200 -15.29 6.12 14.22
N GLU A 201 -16.20 5.85 13.28
CA GLU A 201 -16.08 6.25 11.86
C GLU A 201 -15.81 7.75 11.66
N ASP A 202 -16.41 8.63 12.47
CA ASP A 202 -16.16 10.07 12.37
C ASP A 202 -14.71 10.44 12.70
N HIS A 203 -14.10 9.73 13.66
CA HIS A 203 -12.70 9.89 14.02
C HIS A 203 -11.76 9.23 13.00
N GLU A 204 -12.12 8.05 12.46
CA GLU A 204 -11.36 7.40 11.38
C GLU A 204 -11.26 8.34 10.18
N MET A 205 -12.39 8.90 9.75
CA MET A 205 -12.44 9.84 8.64
C MET A 205 -11.63 11.12 8.91
N ALA A 206 -11.64 11.61 10.15
CA ALA A 206 -10.82 12.76 10.53
C ALA A 206 -9.32 12.45 10.43
N TYR A 207 -8.87 11.31 10.96
CA TYR A 207 -7.49 10.85 10.87
C TYR A 207 -7.08 10.59 9.42
N LEU A 208 -7.90 9.87 8.65
CA LEU A 208 -7.64 9.58 7.24
C LEU A 208 -7.53 10.85 6.40
N LYS A 209 -8.31 11.88 6.70
CA LYS A 209 -8.18 13.18 6.04
C LYS A 209 -6.82 13.84 6.33
N GLN A 210 -6.24 13.64 7.52
CA GLN A 210 -4.94 14.20 7.90
C GLN A 210 -3.77 13.47 7.20
N VAL A 211 -3.87 12.15 7.00
CA VAL A 211 -2.79 11.36 6.37
C VAL A 211 -2.70 11.56 4.85
N LEU A 212 -3.75 12.11 4.22
CA LEU A 212 -3.76 12.33 2.78
C LEU A 212 -2.61 13.25 2.34
N PRO A 213 -1.98 12.98 1.18
CA PRO A 213 -0.98 13.88 0.60
C PRO A 213 -1.60 15.24 0.29
N ARG A 214 -0.76 16.25 -0.03
CA ARG A 214 -1.19 17.65 -0.32
C ARG A 214 -1.96 17.80 -1.65
N TRP A 215 -3.06 17.08 -1.82
CA TRP A 215 -3.98 17.17 -2.95
C TRP A 215 -4.60 18.57 -3.07
N ASP A 216 -4.78 19.24 -1.94
CA ASP A 216 -5.36 20.58 -1.82
C ASP A 216 -4.55 21.64 -2.57
N LYS A 217 -3.23 21.48 -2.59
CA LYS A 217 -2.28 22.35 -3.32
C LYS A 217 -1.89 21.80 -4.69
N THR A 218 -2.14 20.53 -4.95
CA THR A 218 -1.71 19.84 -6.18
C THR A 218 -2.74 19.95 -7.29
N PHE A 219 -4.02 19.74 -6.97
CA PHE A 219 -5.10 19.77 -7.97
C PHE A 219 -5.83 21.12 -7.98
N PRO A 220 -6.16 21.68 -9.16
CA PRO A 220 -6.89 22.94 -9.27
C PRO A 220 -8.31 22.83 -8.70
N ALA A 221 -8.94 23.97 -8.39
CA ALA A 221 -10.28 24.02 -7.79
C ALA A 221 -11.39 23.44 -8.69
N SER A 222 -11.12 23.19 -9.97
CA SER A 222 -12.02 22.49 -10.89
C SER A 222 -12.16 20.99 -10.59
N TYR A 223 -11.27 20.42 -9.78
CA TYR A 223 -11.36 19.03 -9.34
C TYR A 223 -12.22 18.88 -8.10
N ARG A 224 -13.23 18.02 -8.21
CA ARG A 224 -13.94 17.46 -7.06
C ARG A 224 -13.03 16.46 -6.36
N VAL A 225 -12.96 16.53 -5.03
CA VAL A 225 -12.16 15.59 -4.23
C VAL A 225 -13.07 14.88 -3.25
N GLU A 226 -12.99 13.55 -3.25
CA GLU A 226 -13.83 12.68 -2.46
C GLU A 226 -12.98 11.70 -1.65
N MET A 227 -13.54 11.25 -0.54
CA MET A 227 -12.99 10.19 0.29
C MET A 227 -14.07 9.17 0.60
N GLN A 228 -13.70 7.89 0.57
CA GLN A 228 -14.59 6.78 0.88
C GLN A 228 -13.83 5.77 1.75
N LEU A 229 -14.50 5.27 2.79
CA LEU A 229 -13.98 4.21 3.66
C LEU A 229 -14.81 2.94 3.42
N ASN A 230 -14.18 1.87 2.96
CA ASN A 230 -14.82 0.64 2.51
C ASN A 230 -15.97 0.94 1.54
N ASP A 231 -17.14 0.36 1.77
CA ASP A 231 -18.36 0.59 0.98
C ASP A 231 -19.24 1.70 1.57
N SER A 232 -18.69 2.57 2.44
CA SER A 232 -19.42 3.68 3.04
C SER A 232 -19.77 4.77 2.02
N VAL A 233 -20.58 5.72 2.45
CA VAL A 233 -20.98 6.85 1.60
C VAL A 233 -19.77 7.76 1.33
N LYS A 234 -19.51 8.02 0.05
CA LYS A 234 -18.50 8.99 -0.40
C LYS A 234 -18.71 10.35 0.27
N LYS A 235 -17.68 10.84 0.95
CA LYS A 235 -17.64 12.17 1.57
C LYS A 235 -16.89 13.12 0.64
N VAL A 236 -17.51 14.26 0.34
CA VAL A 236 -16.88 15.31 -0.46
C VAL A 236 -15.93 16.11 0.42
N LEU A 237 -14.64 16.09 0.09
CA LEU A 237 -13.62 16.91 0.74
C LEU A 237 -13.50 18.29 0.10
N ARG A 238 -13.69 18.38 -1.22
CA ARG A 238 -13.74 19.64 -1.98
C ARG A 238 -14.78 19.53 -3.10
N PRO A 239 -15.80 20.40 -3.15
CA PRO A 239 -16.72 20.46 -4.28
C PRO A 239 -16.05 21.09 -5.51
N ALA A 240 -16.61 20.85 -6.68
CA ALA A 240 -16.23 21.55 -7.91
C ALA A 240 -17.49 21.91 -8.71
N ALA A 241 -17.40 22.99 -9.48
CA ALA A 241 -18.50 23.47 -10.32
C ALA A 241 -18.65 22.62 -11.60
N GLY A 242 -19.86 22.63 -12.16
CA GLY A 242 -20.19 21.90 -13.39
C GLY A 242 -20.99 20.61 -13.15
N TRP A 243 -21.55 20.04 -14.22
CA TRP A 243 -22.41 18.85 -14.14
C TRP A 243 -21.60 17.56 -13.90
N HIS A 244 -20.40 17.47 -14.47
CA HIS A 244 -19.50 16.31 -14.34
C HIS A 244 -18.05 16.77 -14.17
N PRO A 245 -17.69 17.35 -13.01
CA PRO A 245 -16.33 17.81 -12.78
C PRO A 245 -15.36 16.61 -12.75
N PRO A 246 -14.09 16.80 -13.19
CA PRO A 246 -13.05 15.81 -12.96
C PRO A 246 -12.96 15.53 -11.46
N THR A 247 -12.78 14.25 -11.10
CA THR A 247 -12.88 13.80 -9.70
C THR A 247 -11.64 13.04 -9.30
N LEU A 248 -11.13 13.30 -8.10
CA LEU A 248 -10.14 12.49 -7.42
C LEU A 248 -10.80 11.81 -6.21
N LEU A 249 -10.84 10.49 -6.23
CA LEU A 249 -11.33 9.67 -5.13
C LEU A 249 -10.16 9.06 -4.36
N PHE A 250 -10.12 9.29 -3.05
CA PHE A 250 -9.32 8.51 -2.12
C PHE A 250 -10.20 7.43 -1.50
N HIS A 251 -9.95 6.17 -1.86
CA HIS A 251 -10.70 5.02 -1.39
C HIS A 251 -9.85 4.23 -0.41
N PHE A 252 -10.26 4.16 0.84
CA PHE A 252 -9.62 3.35 1.87
C PHE A 252 -10.39 2.05 1.99
N VAL A 253 -9.71 0.91 1.88
CA VAL A 253 -10.33 -0.41 1.96
C VAL A 253 -9.56 -1.22 2.99
N ASP A 254 -10.28 -1.96 3.84
CA ASP A 254 -9.67 -2.77 4.90
C ASP A 254 -8.61 -3.71 4.35
N SER A 255 -8.95 -4.46 3.30
CA SER A 255 -8.09 -5.46 2.68
C SER A 255 -8.44 -5.70 1.22
N ALA A 256 -7.47 -6.20 0.44
CA ALA A 256 -7.72 -6.70 -0.90
C ALA A 256 -8.74 -7.84 -0.95
N ILE A 257 -8.88 -8.61 0.15
CA ILE A 257 -9.85 -9.70 0.28
C ILE A 257 -11.29 -9.18 0.09
N SER A 258 -11.59 -8.00 0.62
CA SER A 258 -12.90 -7.37 0.48
C SER A 258 -13.25 -7.04 -0.99
N LEU A 259 -12.25 -6.92 -1.86
CA LEU A 259 -12.41 -6.64 -3.29
C LEU A 259 -12.52 -7.91 -4.15
N THR A 260 -12.08 -9.07 -3.63
CA THR A 260 -12.23 -10.36 -4.32
C THR A 260 -13.65 -10.93 -4.20
N ASP A 261 -14.34 -10.63 -3.10
CA ASP A 261 -15.65 -11.20 -2.78
C ASP A 261 -16.84 -10.42 -3.36
N VAL A 262 -16.60 -9.31 -4.06
CA VAL A 262 -17.66 -8.59 -4.79
C VAL A 262 -18.06 -9.41 -6.03
N PRO A 263 -19.30 -9.92 -6.14
CA PRO A 263 -19.76 -10.59 -7.34
C PRO A 263 -19.61 -9.64 -8.53
N ARG A 264 -19.04 -10.12 -9.64
CA ARG A 264 -19.07 -9.36 -10.91
C ARG A 264 -20.51 -8.95 -11.16
N GLN A 265 -20.79 -7.64 -11.17
CA GLN A 265 -22.07 -7.18 -11.72
C GLN A 265 -22.15 -7.69 -13.17
N PRO A 266 -23.25 -8.34 -13.56
CA PRO A 266 -23.45 -8.71 -14.95
C PRO A 266 -23.55 -7.41 -15.75
N ASN A 267 -22.73 -7.30 -16.80
CA ASN A 267 -22.83 -6.23 -17.78
C ASN A 267 -24.30 -6.17 -18.28
N HIS A 268 -24.95 -5.03 -18.10
CA HIS A 268 -26.17 -4.67 -18.81
C HIS A 268 -25.82 -3.80 -20.01
#